data_AF-A0A7W0SJ73-F1
#
_entry.id   AF-A0A7W0SJ73-F1
#
_cell.length_a   1.000
_cell.length_b   1.000
_cell.length_c   1.000
_cell.angle_alpha   90.00
_cell.angle_beta   90.00
_cell.angle_gamma   90.00
#
_symmetry.space_group_name_H-M   'P 1'
#
loop_
_entity.id
_entity.type
_entity.pdbx_description
1 polymer ?
#
loop_
_entity_poly.entity_id
_entity_poly.type
_entity_poly.pdbx_seq_one_letter_code
_entity_poly.pdbx_strand_id
1 'polypeptide(L)' 'MIDLRSDTVTKPSDKMRAAMAAAEVGDDVFGEDPTVNRLQDRAA' A
#
# COMPACT_ATOMS: atom_id res chain seq x y z
N MET A 1 1.28 -22.41 11.67
CA MET A 1 -0.16 -22.38 11.95
C MET A 1 -0.87 -22.12 10.64
N ILE A 2 -1.81 -22.97 10.23
CA ILE A 2 -2.56 -22.81 8.99
C ILE A 2 -3.89 -22.15 9.36
N ASP A 3 -4.15 -20.95 8.83
CA ASP A 3 -5.37 -20.18 9.10
C ASP A 3 -6.20 -20.07 7.81
N LEU A 4 -7.40 -20.66 7.81
CA LEU A 4 -8.29 -20.76 6.64
C LEU A 4 -9.60 -19.98 6.82
N ARG A 5 -9.67 -19.11 7.83
CA ARG A 5 -10.91 -18.39 8.16
C ARG A 5 -11.28 -17.36 7.08
N SER A 6 -10.28 -16.68 6.51
CA SER A 6 -10.43 -15.66 5.46
C SER A 6 -9.05 -15.29 4.91
N ASP A 7 -9.00 -14.76 3.70
CA ASP A 7 -7.82 -14.14 3.08
C ASP A 7 -7.40 -12.80 3.72
N THR A 8 -8.30 -12.14 4.45
CA THR A 8 -8.00 -10.90 5.20
C THR A 8 -6.92 -11.09 6.28
N VAL A 9 -6.59 -12.32 6.67
CA VAL A 9 -5.51 -12.63 7.63
C VAL A 9 -4.11 -12.54 7.00
N THR A 10 -4.02 -12.30 5.69
CA THR A 10 -2.75 -12.10 5.00
C THR A 10 -1.96 -10.96 5.63
N LYS A 11 -0.63 -11.13 5.68
CA LYS A 11 0.30 -10.13 6.22
C LYS A 11 1.15 -9.59 5.07
N PRO A 12 1.58 -8.33 5.12
CA PRO A 12 2.53 -7.80 4.15
C PRO A 12 3.79 -8.69 4.09
N SER A 13 4.35 -8.89 2.91
CA SER A 13 5.69 -9.48 2.76
C SER A 13 6.77 -8.47 3.14
N ASP A 14 8.02 -8.92 3.32
CA ASP A 14 9.13 -8.01 3.60
C ASP A 14 9.37 -7.01 2.48
N LYS A 15 9.20 -7.44 1.21
CA LYS A 15 9.27 -6.54 0.06
C LYS A 15 8.18 -5.46 0.10
N MET A 16 6.96 -5.83 0.48
CA MET A 16 5.85 -4.88 0.61
C MET A 16 6.15 -3.88 1.74
N ARG A 17 6.63 -4.34 2.90
CA ARG A 17 7.05 -3.47 4.00
C ARG A 17 8.15 -2.50 3.59
N ALA A 18 9.18 -2.98 2.89
CA ALA A 18 10.28 -2.14 2.41
C ALA A 18 9.80 -1.08 1.42
N ALA A 19 8.90 -1.45 0.49
CA ALA A 19 8.31 -0.51 -0.46
C ALA A 19 7.45 0.55 0.23
N MET A 20 6.65 0.16 1.24
CA MET A 20 5.85 1.09 2.03
C MET A 20 6.74 2.08 2.81
N ALA A 21 7.83 1.59 3.42
CA ALA A 21 8.74 2.43 4.20
C ALA A 21 9.54 3.42 3.34
N ALA A 22 9.79 3.08 2.07
CA ALA A 22 10.54 3.92 1.14
C ALA A 22 9.65 4.81 0.25
N ALA A 23 8.32 4.71 0.38
CA ALA A 23 7.41 5.48 -0.45
C ALA A 23 7.46 6.97 -0.12
N GLU A 24 7.51 7.82 -1.15
CA GLU A 24 7.27 9.26 -1.00
C GLU A 24 5.81 9.48 -0.64
N VAL A 25 5.56 10.30 0.38
CA VAL A 25 4.23 10.61 0.91
C VAL A 25 4.01 12.12 0.96
N GLY A 26 2.75 12.52 0.95
CA GLY A 26 2.31 13.92 1.02
C GLY A 26 0.92 14.04 1.64
N ASP A 27 0.32 15.22 1.55
CA ASP A 27 -1.06 15.41 1.98
C ASP A 27 -2.03 15.02 0.85
N ASP A 28 -2.77 13.94 1.05
CA ASP A 28 -3.73 13.42 0.07
C ASP A 28 -4.93 14.36 -0.17
N VAL A 29 -5.35 15.14 0.84
CA VAL A 29 -6.49 16.07 0.70
C VAL A 29 -6.15 17.19 -0.29
N PHE A 30 -4.89 17.62 -0.31
CA PHE A 30 -4.39 18.59 -1.27
C PHE A 30 -3.83 17.96 -2.56
N GLY A 31 -3.88 16.63 -2.68
CA GLY A 31 -3.38 15.89 -3.85
C GLY A 31 -1.86 15.86 -3.97
N GLU A 32 -1.15 16.09 -2.88
CA GLU A 32 0.31 16.20 -2.85
C GLU A 32 1.00 14.86 -2.57
N ASP A 33 0.25 13.77 -2.34
CA ASP A 33 0.84 12.44 -2.15
C ASP A 33 1.15 11.76 -3.50
N PRO A 34 2.42 11.67 -3.91
CA PRO A 34 2.77 11.11 -5.20
C PRO A 34 2.52 9.60 -5.27
N THR A 35 2.51 8.90 -4.14
CA THR A 35 2.30 7.45 -4.12
C THR A 35 0.82 7.09 -4.23
N VAL A 36 -0.06 7.86 -3.60
CA VAL A 36 -1.52 7.72 -3.80
C VAL A 36 -1.89 8.06 -5.23
N ASN A 37 -1.42 9.18 -5.77
CA ASN A 37 -1.72 9.59 -7.15
C ASN A 37 -1.30 8.52 -8.17
N ARG A 38 -0.06 8.00 -8.08
CA ARG A 38 0.40 6.91 -8.95
C ARG A 38 -0.45 5.64 -8.84
N LEU A 39 -0.96 5.32 -7.64
CA LEU A 39 -1.83 4.17 -7.46
C LEU A 39 -3.18 4.38 -8.16
N GLN A 40 -3.77 5.55 -8.02
CA GLN A 40 -5.03 5.92 -8.67
C GLN A 40 -4.90 5.93 -10.19
N ASP A 41 -3.86 6.58 -10.73
CA ASP A 41 -3.59 6.64 -12.17
C ASP A 41 -3.41 5.25 -12.79
N ARG A 42 -2.81 4.31 -12.04
CA ARG A 42 -2.63 2.93 -12.48
C ARG A 42 -3.93 2.12 -12.47
N ALA A 43 -4.86 2.46 -11.58
CA ALA A 43 -6.09 1.70 -11.37
C ALA A 43 -7.27 2.21 -12.21
N ALA A 44 -7.18 3.45 -12.72
CA ALA A 44 -8.12 4.04 -13.67
C ALA A 44 -8.14 3.30 -15.02
#